data_AF-A0A433RNS0-F1
#
_entry.id   AF-A0A433RNS0-F1
#
_cell.length_a   1.000
_cell.length_b   1.000
_cell.length_c   1.000
_cell.angle_alpha   90.00
_cell.angle_beta   90.00
_cell.angle_gamma   90.00
#
_symmetry.space_group_name_H-M   'P 1'
#
loop_
_entity.id
_entity.type
_entity.pdbx_description
1 polymer ?
#
loop_
_entity_poly.entity_id
_entity_poly.type
_entity_poly.pdbx_seq_one_letter_code
_entity_poly.pdbx_strand_id
1 'polypeptide(L)'
;DRYGDKKAESILGNCGIKLCLNAANRTTATYFKDLLDKTTVKVDTESESKQYGKENRTSSMSENESFAARDLMTAGEIMQMPADIGIILFQHKPPIQVKKAFQFQLFPGVTEKYEVSQFDYHAKPSAEQLQKLTLAQQAFEEDIAKKAVAKQTEQEQLEKDFFGFEVVEQEVTFESALEELNGDLNISGSEPNK
;
A
#
# COMPACT_ATOMS: atom_id res chain seq x y z
N ASP A 1 -3.57 12.25 11.89
CA ASP A 1 -3.49 13.05 10.66
C ASP A 1 -2.13 12.81 9.98
N ARG A 2 -2.08 12.57 8.66
CA ARG A 2 -0.85 12.04 7.99
C ARG A 2 0.14 13.11 7.53
N TYR A 3 -0.33 14.32 7.23
CA TYR A 3 0.50 15.40 6.69
C TYR A 3 0.50 16.66 7.57
N GLY A 4 -0.53 16.86 8.39
CA GLY A 4 -0.74 18.09 9.17
C GLY A 4 -1.15 19.27 8.27
N ASP A 5 -1.86 20.24 8.85
CA ASP A 5 -2.57 21.29 8.10
C ASP A 5 -1.67 22.05 7.12
N LYS A 6 -0.51 22.53 7.57
CA LYS A 6 0.40 23.33 6.74
C LYS A 6 0.95 22.60 5.52
N LYS A 7 1.28 21.30 5.67
CA LYS A 7 1.80 20.52 4.52
C LYS A 7 0.67 20.16 3.57
N ALA A 8 -0.51 19.85 4.09
CA ALA A 8 -1.70 19.60 3.27
C ALA A 8 -2.07 20.84 2.44
N GLU A 9 -2.07 22.03 3.05
CA GLU A 9 -2.30 23.29 2.35
C GLU A 9 -1.27 23.56 1.25
N SER A 10 0.01 23.30 1.52
CA SER A 10 1.06 23.46 0.50
C SER A 10 0.86 22.52 -0.70
N ILE A 11 0.50 21.26 -0.45
CA ILE A 11 0.23 20.27 -1.52
C ILE A 11 -1.01 20.69 -2.32
N LEU A 12 -2.11 21.02 -1.65
CA LEU A 12 -3.34 21.46 -2.29
C LEU A 12 -3.17 22.78 -3.05
N GLY A 13 -2.32 23.68 -2.55
CA GLY A 13 -1.98 24.94 -3.19
C GLY A 13 -1.28 24.74 -4.53
N ASN A 14 -0.37 23.76 -4.62
CA ASN A 14 0.35 23.45 -5.86
C ASN A 14 -0.50 22.74 -6.91
N CYS A 15 -1.65 22.15 -6.54
CA CYS A 15 -2.55 21.51 -7.51
C CYS A 15 -3.18 22.54 -8.47
N GLY A 16 -2.89 22.41 -9.77
CA GLY A 16 -3.35 23.32 -10.83
C GLY A 16 -4.85 23.26 -11.17
N ILE A 17 -5.49 22.14 -10.85
CA ILE A 17 -6.93 21.94 -11.05
C ILE A 17 -7.49 21.32 -9.78
N LYS A 18 -8.65 21.83 -9.35
CA LYS A 18 -9.40 21.29 -8.21
C LYS A 18 -10.79 20.91 -8.68
N LEU A 19 -11.20 19.68 -8.39
CA LEU A 19 -12.50 19.14 -8.79
C LEU A 19 -13.31 18.84 -7.54
N CYS A 20 -14.47 19.48 -7.42
CA CYS A 20 -15.46 19.18 -6.41
C CYS A 20 -16.56 18.31 -7.03
N LEU A 21 -16.66 17.05 -6.61
CA LEU A 21 -17.74 16.15 -7.04
C LEU A 21 -18.90 16.17 -6.04
N ASN A 22 -18.59 16.23 -4.76
CA ASN A 22 -19.54 16.37 -3.65
C ASN A 22 -18.73 16.75 -2.39
N ALA A 23 -19.34 17.48 -1.46
CA ALA A 23 -18.76 17.78 -0.16
C ALA A 23 -19.67 17.24 0.95
N ALA A 24 -19.30 16.10 1.54
CA ALA A 24 -20.06 15.52 2.65
C ALA A 24 -19.90 16.30 3.97
N ASN A 25 -18.78 17.01 4.14
CA ASN A 25 -18.48 17.77 5.35
C ASN A 25 -18.52 19.28 5.07
N ARG A 26 -19.05 20.04 6.04
CA ARG A 26 -19.12 21.50 5.99
C ARG A 26 -17.73 22.14 5.90
N THR A 27 -16.69 21.58 6.52
CA THR A 27 -15.33 22.13 6.41
C THR A 27 -14.82 22.10 4.97
N THR A 28 -15.02 20.98 4.26
CA THR A 28 -14.69 20.85 2.83
C THR A 28 -15.56 21.76 1.97
N ALA A 29 -16.85 21.90 2.28
CA ALA A 29 -17.74 22.80 1.56
C ALA A 29 -17.33 24.27 1.74
N THR A 30 -16.93 24.68 2.94
CA THR A 30 -16.39 26.02 3.20
C THR A 30 -15.10 26.25 2.43
N TYR A 31 -14.19 25.28 2.39
CA TYR A 31 -12.97 25.38 1.57
C TYR A 31 -13.27 25.65 0.09
N PHE A 32 -14.21 24.91 -0.52
CA PHE A 32 -14.59 25.14 -1.91
C PHE A 32 -15.36 26.44 -2.11
N LYS A 33 -16.19 26.85 -1.14
CA LYS A 33 -16.88 28.15 -1.14
C LYS A 33 -15.87 29.30 -1.15
N ASP A 34 -14.82 29.22 -0.34
CA ASP A 34 -13.77 30.24 -0.28
C ASP A 34 -12.93 30.27 -1.56
N LEU A 35 -12.75 29.12 -2.24
CA LEU A 35 -12.09 29.05 -3.56
C LEU A 35 -12.95 29.61 -4.71
N LEU A 36 -14.27 29.47 -4.63
CA LEU A 36 -15.20 29.99 -5.64
C LEU A 36 -15.40 31.51 -5.53
N ASP A 37 -15.16 32.04 -4.33
CA ASP A 37 -15.27 33.46 -3.98
C ASP A 37 -16.67 34.05 -4.32
N LYS A 38 -16.74 35.37 -4.39
CA LYS A 38 -17.97 36.14 -4.60
C LYS A 38 -18.18 36.51 -6.07
N THR A 39 -19.43 36.63 -6.44
CA THR A 39 -19.90 37.22 -7.69
C THR A 39 -20.74 38.46 -7.41
N THR A 40 -20.80 39.37 -8.39
CA THR A 40 -21.63 40.58 -8.32
C THR A 40 -23.04 40.25 -8.80
N VAL A 41 -24.04 40.51 -7.95
CA VAL A 41 -25.45 40.34 -8.28
C VAL A 41 -26.08 41.72 -8.43
N LYS A 42 -26.76 41.95 -9.55
CA LYS A 42 -27.63 43.11 -9.77
C LYS A 42 -28.98 42.82 -9.12
N VAL A 43 -29.39 43.67 -8.18
CA VAL A 43 -30.65 43.58 -7.46
C VAL A 43 -31.50 44.76 -7.92
N ASP A 44 -32.46 44.47 -8.79
CA ASP A 44 -33.46 45.43 -9.25
C ASP A 44 -34.62 45.41 -8.24
N THR A 45 -34.81 46.52 -7.55
CA THR A 45 -35.91 46.71 -6.59
C THR A 45 -36.96 47.58 -7.24
N GLU A 46 -38.04 46.96 -7.70
CA GLU A 46 -39.23 47.67 -8.17
C GLU A 46 -40.13 47.98 -6.97
N SER A 47 -40.42 49.27 -6.77
CA SER A 47 -41.34 49.71 -5.72
C SER A 47 -42.54 50.42 -6.33
N GLU A 48 -43.70 49.78 -6.25
CA GLU A 48 -44.98 50.37 -6.62
C GLU A 48 -45.64 51.04 -5.41
N SER A 49 -45.77 52.37 -5.45
CA SER A 49 -46.53 53.12 -4.45
C SER A 49 -47.88 53.56 -5.04
N LYS A 50 -48.99 53.05 -4.48
CA LYS A 50 -50.36 53.42 -4.85
C LYS A 50 -50.94 54.34 -3.78
N GLN A 51 -51.01 55.64 -4.07
CA GLN A 51 -51.61 56.62 -3.17
C GLN A 51 -53.11 56.75 -3.44
N TYR A 52 -53.96 56.34 -2.49
CA TYR A 52 -55.42 56.49 -2.57
C TYR A 52 -55.84 57.86 -1.97
N GLY A 53 -55.80 58.90 -2.80
CA GLY A 53 -56.34 60.24 -2.49
C GLY A 53 -57.63 60.50 -3.28
N LYS A 54 -58.62 61.15 -2.65
CA LYS A 54 -60.00 61.31 -3.12
C LYS A 54 -60.17 62.01 -4.49
N GLU A 55 -59.12 62.63 -5.05
CA GLU A 55 -59.23 63.39 -6.31
C GLU A 55 -58.08 63.22 -7.32
N ASN A 56 -57.03 62.46 -7.05
CA ASN A 56 -56.00 62.17 -8.07
C ASN A 56 -55.31 60.84 -7.78
N ARG A 57 -55.42 59.89 -8.71
CA ARG A 57 -54.69 58.62 -8.68
C ARG A 57 -53.32 58.82 -9.33
N THR A 58 -52.33 59.23 -8.57
CA THR A 58 -50.93 59.23 -9.03
C THR A 58 -50.27 57.93 -8.58
N SER A 59 -49.98 57.04 -9.52
CA SER A 59 -49.10 55.89 -9.30
C SER A 59 -47.66 56.35 -9.57
N SER A 60 -46.81 56.29 -8.56
CA SER A 60 -45.37 56.52 -8.72
C SER A 60 -44.67 55.17 -8.67
N MET A 61 -43.98 54.83 -9.75
CA MET A 61 -43.10 53.67 -9.84
C MET A 61 -41.67 54.16 -9.69
N SER A 62 -40.95 53.62 -8.71
CA SER A 62 -39.52 53.88 -8.51
C SER A 62 -38.76 52.58 -8.75
N GLU A 63 -37.86 52.62 -9.71
CA GLU A 63 -36.91 51.54 -10.03
C GLU A 63 -35.56 51.89 -9.42
N ASN A 64 -35.09 51.08 -8.47
CA ASN A 64 -33.75 51.22 -7.91
C ASN A 64 -32.90 50.00 -8.26
N GLU A 65 -31.79 50.23 -8.96
CA GLU A 65 -30.78 49.20 -9.22
C GLU A 65 -29.69 49.26 -8.15
N SER A 66 -29.37 48.13 -7.52
CA SER A 66 -28.29 48.03 -6.54
C SER A 66 -27.39 46.82 -6.83
N PHE A 67 -26.07 47.01 -6.70
CA PHE A 67 -25.10 45.94 -6.90
C PHE A 67 -24.62 45.42 -5.56
N ALA A 68 -24.80 44.12 -5.30
CA ALA A 68 -24.37 43.45 -4.08
C ALA A 68 -23.43 42.28 -4.39
N ALA A 69 -22.42 42.07 -3.55
CA ALA A 69 -21.54 40.91 -3.65
C ALA A 69 -22.15 39.71 -2.92
N ARG A 70 -22.36 38.59 -3.63
CA ARG A 70 -22.86 37.32 -3.06
C ARG A 70 -21.85 36.23 -3.34
N ASP A 71 -21.68 35.28 -2.42
CA ASP A 71 -20.88 34.08 -2.69
C ASP A 71 -21.43 33.36 -3.93
N LEU A 72 -20.55 32.96 -4.87
CA LEU A 72 -20.97 32.32 -6.12
C LEU A 72 -21.76 31.03 -5.85
N MET A 73 -21.31 30.27 -4.85
CA MET A 73 -22.04 29.14 -4.28
C MET A 73 -21.78 29.08 -2.78
N THR A 74 -22.83 29.01 -1.98
CA THR A 74 -22.74 28.88 -0.54
C THR A 74 -22.32 27.47 -0.14
N ALA A 75 -21.75 27.30 1.05
CA ALA A 75 -21.37 25.98 1.56
C ALA A 75 -22.57 25.01 1.61
N GLY A 76 -23.78 25.51 1.90
CA GLY A 76 -25.00 24.70 1.89
C GLY A 76 -25.37 24.21 0.50
N GLU A 77 -25.30 25.09 -0.50
CA GLU A 77 -25.54 24.74 -1.91
C GLU A 77 -24.51 23.71 -2.40
N ILE A 78 -23.23 23.83 -2.01
CA ILE A 78 -22.18 22.85 -2.36
C ILE A 78 -22.46 21.47 -1.74
N MET A 79 -22.95 21.42 -0.49
CA MET A 79 -23.29 20.15 0.18
C MET A 79 -24.54 19.48 -0.39
N GLN A 80 -25.50 20.27 -0.86
CA GLN A 80 -26.74 19.79 -1.47
C GLN A 80 -26.67 19.73 -3.00
N MET A 81 -25.45 19.78 -3.56
CA MET A 81 -25.23 19.72 -5.00
C MET A 81 -25.75 18.39 -5.56
N PRO A 82 -26.48 18.42 -6.70
CA PRO A 82 -26.97 17.21 -7.34
C PRO A 82 -25.87 16.19 -7.64
N ALA A 83 -26.20 14.91 -7.53
CA ALA A 83 -25.23 13.82 -7.65
C ALA A 83 -24.59 13.73 -9.06
N ASP A 84 -25.22 14.28 -10.08
CA ASP A 84 -24.76 14.32 -11.47
C ASP A 84 -23.91 15.56 -11.80
N ILE A 85 -23.77 16.50 -10.86
CA ILE A 85 -23.08 17.79 -11.08
C ILE A 85 -21.78 17.83 -10.29
N GLY A 86 -20.73 18.39 -10.90
CA GLY A 86 -19.48 18.74 -10.24
C GLY A 86 -19.02 20.15 -10.61
N ILE A 87 -18.01 20.63 -9.91
CA ILE A 87 -17.41 21.96 -10.14
C ILE A 87 -15.92 21.78 -10.38
N ILE A 88 -15.43 22.35 -11.48
CA ILE A 88 -14.01 22.38 -11.82
C ILE A 88 -13.48 23.80 -11.60
N LEU A 89 -12.44 23.90 -10.80
CA LEU A 89 -11.68 25.11 -10.53
C LEU A 89 -10.34 25.03 -11.25
N PHE A 90 -10.05 26.04 -12.06
CA PHE A 90 -8.77 26.22 -12.75
C PHE A 90 -8.01 27.39 -12.13
N GLN A 91 -6.67 27.40 -12.20
CA GLN A 91 -5.87 28.53 -11.72
C GLN A 91 -6.10 29.84 -12.48
N HIS A 92 -6.43 29.77 -13.77
CA HIS A 92 -6.47 30.94 -14.65
C HIS A 92 -7.77 31.06 -15.46
N LYS A 93 -8.82 30.34 -15.03
CA LYS A 93 -10.13 30.39 -15.68
C LYS A 93 -11.22 30.43 -14.63
N PRO A 94 -12.38 31.04 -14.95
CA PRO A 94 -13.52 30.98 -14.05
C PRO A 94 -13.92 29.53 -13.77
N PRO A 95 -14.51 29.26 -12.59
CA PRO A 95 -15.04 27.95 -12.26
C PRO A 95 -16.07 27.50 -13.30
N ILE A 96 -16.06 26.21 -13.61
CA ILE A 96 -16.98 25.60 -14.57
C ILE A 96 -17.81 24.55 -13.86
N GLN A 97 -19.13 24.67 -13.96
CA GLN A 97 -20.07 23.62 -13.56
C GLN A 97 -20.12 22.55 -14.66
N VAL A 98 -19.87 21.30 -14.29
CA VAL A 98 -19.79 20.17 -15.21
C VAL A 98 -20.75 19.06 -14.82
N LYS A 99 -21.19 18.29 -15.82
CA LYS A 99 -21.90 17.03 -15.59
C LYS A 99 -20.91 15.90 -15.38
N LYS A 100 -21.14 15.05 -14.39
CA LYS A 100 -20.29 13.90 -14.09
C LYS A 100 -20.37 12.87 -15.21
N ALA A 101 -19.20 12.33 -15.52
CA ALA A 101 -19.03 11.23 -16.45
C ALA A 101 -19.35 9.92 -15.73
N PHE A 102 -20.53 9.35 -15.99
CA PHE A 102 -20.86 8.01 -15.52
C PHE A 102 -20.33 6.96 -16.51
N GLN A 103 -19.53 6.02 -16.03
CA GLN A 103 -18.89 4.99 -16.86
C GLN A 103 -19.91 4.23 -17.71
N PHE A 104 -21.04 3.83 -17.11
CA PHE A 104 -22.09 3.06 -17.80
C PHE A 104 -22.83 3.87 -18.88
N GLN A 105 -22.82 5.21 -18.80
CA GLN A 105 -23.39 6.08 -19.83
C GLN A 105 -22.39 6.33 -20.97
N LEU A 106 -21.11 6.54 -20.63
CA LEU A 106 -20.07 6.80 -21.61
C LEU A 106 -19.66 5.56 -22.40
N PHE A 107 -19.68 4.40 -21.73
CA PHE A 107 -19.20 3.15 -22.28
C PHE A 107 -20.21 2.02 -22.02
N PRO A 108 -21.37 2.03 -22.71
CA PRO A 108 -22.36 0.99 -22.55
C PRO A 108 -21.79 -0.37 -23.00
N GLY A 109 -22.07 -1.43 -22.24
CA GLY A 109 -21.67 -2.80 -22.58
C GLY A 109 -20.18 -3.12 -22.44
N VAL A 110 -19.34 -2.22 -21.89
CA VAL A 110 -17.92 -2.54 -21.62
C VAL A 110 -17.79 -3.65 -20.58
N THR A 111 -18.65 -3.65 -19.56
CA THR A 111 -18.63 -4.69 -18.53
C THR A 111 -18.94 -6.07 -19.11
N GLU A 112 -19.87 -6.16 -20.07
CA GLU A 112 -20.22 -7.41 -20.76
C GLU A 112 -19.13 -7.82 -21.76
N LYS A 113 -18.56 -6.86 -22.49
CA LYS A 113 -17.54 -7.12 -23.51
C LYS A 113 -16.19 -7.56 -22.93
N TYR A 114 -15.86 -7.08 -21.73
CA TYR A 114 -14.61 -7.36 -21.03
C TYR A 114 -14.89 -8.03 -19.69
N GLU A 115 -15.81 -9.00 -19.68
CA GLU A 115 -16.05 -9.84 -18.51
C GLU A 115 -14.81 -10.71 -18.29
N VAL A 116 -13.90 -10.24 -17.43
CA VAL A 116 -12.73 -10.99 -17.00
C VAL A 116 -13.12 -11.74 -15.74
N SER A 117 -13.33 -13.05 -15.86
CA SER A 117 -13.50 -13.91 -14.69
C SER A 117 -12.20 -13.93 -13.89
N GLN A 118 -12.30 -13.75 -12.57
CA GLN A 118 -11.14 -13.92 -11.69
C GLN A 118 -10.59 -15.36 -11.76
N PHE A 119 -11.41 -16.35 -12.12
CA PHE A 119 -10.98 -17.73 -12.31
C PHE A 119 -10.10 -17.92 -13.56
N ASP A 120 -10.25 -17.06 -14.58
CA ASP A 120 -9.46 -17.12 -15.81
C ASP A 120 -8.11 -16.39 -15.66
N TYR A 121 -7.82 -15.83 -14.48
CA TYR A 121 -6.55 -15.19 -14.21
C TYR A 121 -5.44 -16.24 -14.07
N HIS A 122 -4.60 -16.33 -15.10
CA HIS A 122 -3.35 -17.07 -15.05
C HIS A 122 -2.18 -16.13 -14.79
N ALA A 123 -1.59 -16.23 -13.60
CA ALA A 123 -0.36 -15.51 -13.28
C ALA A 123 0.76 -15.94 -14.23
N LYS A 124 1.21 -15.02 -15.08
CA LYS A 124 2.41 -15.20 -15.90
C LYS A 124 3.60 -14.62 -15.12
N PRO A 125 4.60 -15.42 -14.75
CA PRO A 125 5.74 -14.90 -14.01
C PRO A 125 6.51 -13.91 -14.88
N SER A 126 6.98 -12.83 -14.26
CA SER A 126 7.88 -11.88 -14.91
C SER A 126 9.27 -12.51 -15.08
N ALA A 127 10.07 -11.97 -16.01
CA ALA A 127 11.43 -12.45 -16.23
C ALA A 127 12.29 -12.39 -14.96
N GLU A 128 12.13 -11.34 -14.15
CA GLU A 128 12.83 -11.20 -12.86
C GLU A 128 12.42 -12.27 -11.84
N GLN A 129 11.14 -12.65 -11.82
CA GLN A 129 10.64 -13.69 -10.91
C GLN A 129 11.20 -15.06 -11.30
N LEU A 130 11.30 -15.36 -12.59
CA LEU A 130 11.94 -16.57 -13.08
C LEU A 130 13.42 -16.64 -12.67
N GLN A 131 14.17 -15.54 -12.82
CA GLN A 131 15.58 -15.49 -12.41
C GLN A 131 15.77 -15.72 -10.90
N LYS A 132 14.92 -15.11 -10.07
CA LYS A 132 14.94 -15.34 -8.61
C LYS A 132 14.65 -16.81 -8.27
N LEU A 133 13.73 -17.44 -8.99
CA LEU A 133 13.39 -18.84 -8.83
C LEU A 133 14.61 -19.72 -9.17
N THR A 134 15.26 -19.49 -10.32
CA THR A 134 16.44 -20.26 -10.73
C THR A 134 17.59 -20.14 -9.72
N LEU A 135 17.86 -18.94 -9.23
CA LEU A 135 18.88 -18.71 -8.21
C LEU A 135 18.56 -19.43 -6.90
N ALA A 136 17.29 -19.40 -6.47
CA ALA A 136 16.85 -20.10 -5.27
C ALA A 136 16.96 -21.63 -5.42
N GLN A 137 16.65 -22.18 -6.59
CA GLN A 137 16.82 -23.61 -6.88
C GLN A 137 18.28 -24.04 -6.80
N GLN A 138 19.18 -23.28 -7.43
CA GLN A 138 20.63 -23.56 -7.37
C GLN A 138 21.15 -23.52 -5.94
N ALA A 139 20.79 -22.49 -5.17
CA ALA A 139 21.21 -22.38 -3.77
C ALA A 139 20.68 -23.55 -2.91
N PHE A 140 19.48 -24.04 -3.18
CA PHE A 140 18.89 -25.19 -2.48
C PHE A 140 19.61 -26.50 -2.84
N GLU A 141 19.93 -26.72 -4.11
CA GLU A 141 20.69 -27.89 -4.57
C GLU A 141 22.09 -27.91 -3.96
N GLU A 142 22.77 -26.77 -3.89
CA GLU A 142 24.07 -26.64 -3.22
C GLU A 142 23.98 -26.96 -1.73
N ASP A 143 22.95 -26.49 -1.03
CA ASP A 143 22.75 -26.76 0.40
C ASP A 143 22.47 -28.24 0.65
N ILE A 144 21.67 -28.89 -0.21
CA ILE A 144 21.46 -30.34 -0.17
C ILE A 144 22.78 -31.08 -0.38
N ALA A 145 23.57 -30.71 -1.39
CA ALA A 145 24.85 -31.36 -1.68
C ALA A 145 25.83 -31.20 -0.51
N LYS A 146 25.95 -30.00 0.06
CA LYS A 146 26.79 -29.73 1.24
C LYS A 146 26.35 -30.57 2.44
N LYS A 147 25.05 -30.69 2.70
CA LYS A 147 24.50 -31.52 3.78
C LYS A 147 24.73 -33.01 3.55
N ALA A 148 24.63 -33.49 2.32
CA ALA A 148 24.92 -34.88 1.97
C ALA A 148 26.39 -35.22 2.21
N VAL A 149 27.31 -34.35 1.77
CA VAL A 149 28.75 -34.52 2.00
C VAL A 149 29.07 -34.46 3.50
N ALA A 150 28.53 -33.48 4.24
CA ALA A 150 28.74 -33.37 5.68
C ALA A 150 28.27 -34.64 6.42
N LYS A 151 27.11 -35.18 6.07
CA LYS A 151 26.58 -36.43 6.65
C LYS A 151 27.45 -37.64 6.33
N GLN A 152 28.00 -37.72 5.11
CA GLN A 152 28.96 -38.77 4.73
C GLN A 152 30.26 -38.65 5.53
N THR A 153 30.80 -37.43 5.68
CA THR A 153 32.01 -37.19 6.47
C THR A 153 31.79 -37.50 7.96
N GLU A 154 30.63 -37.14 8.53
CA GLU A 154 30.27 -37.50 9.91
C GLU A 154 30.13 -39.02 10.09
N GLN A 155 29.54 -39.73 9.11
CA GLN A 155 29.47 -41.21 9.15
C GLN A 155 30.86 -41.83 9.08
N GLU A 156 31.73 -41.37 8.19
CA GLU A 156 33.11 -41.87 8.09
C GLU A 156 33.94 -41.57 9.34
N GLN A 157 33.72 -40.42 10.00
CA GLN A 157 34.37 -40.09 11.27
C GLN A 157 33.85 -40.98 12.41
N LEU A 158 32.53 -41.17 12.52
CA LEU A 158 31.93 -42.09 13.50
C LEU A 158 32.40 -43.53 13.31
N GLU A 159 32.52 -44.01 12.07
CA GLU A 159 33.07 -45.33 11.78
C GLU A 159 34.53 -45.43 12.20
N LYS A 160 35.37 -44.43 11.87
CA LYS A 160 36.79 -44.42 12.29
C LYS A 160 36.96 -44.35 13.80
N ASP A 161 36.15 -43.55 14.49
CA ASP A 161 36.19 -43.44 15.95
C ASP A 161 35.71 -44.73 16.62
N PHE A 162 34.70 -45.40 16.05
CA PHE A 162 34.20 -46.68 16.53
C PHE A 162 35.24 -47.81 16.37
N PHE A 163 35.81 -47.96 15.17
CA PHE A 163 36.87 -48.94 14.92
C PHE A 163 38.16 -48.61 15.68
N GLY A 164 38.49 -47.33 15.86
CA GLY A 164 39.64 -46.89 16.65
C GLY A 164 39.49 -47.22 18.14
N PHE A 165 38.28 -47.10 18.69
CA PHE A 165 38.00 -47.47 20.07
C PHE A 165 38.07 -48.99 20.30
N GLU A 166 37.53 -49.79 19.36
CA GLU A 166 37.55 -51.25 19.45
C GLU A 166 38.97 -51.85 19.36
N VAL A 167 39.85 -51.26 18.53
CA VAL A 167 41.26 -51.65 18.44
C VAL A 167 42.02 -51.32 19.73
N VAL A 168 41.76 -50.15 20.32
CA VAL A 168 42.39 -49.75 21.60
C VAL A 168 41.91 -50.63 22.76
N GLU A 169 40.62 -50.99 22.84
CA GLU A 169 40.13 -51.94 23.85
C GLU A 169 40.75 -53.34 23.67
N GLN A 170 40.93 -53.83 22.44
CA GLN A 170 41.61 -55.10 22.17
C GLN A 170 43.10 -55.07 22.54
N GLU A 171 43.81 -53.98 22.27
CA GLU A 171 45.23 -53.84 22.66
C GLU A 171 45.39 -53.77 24.18
N VAL A 172 44.55 -52.99 24.89
CA VAL A 172 44.58 -52.89 26.36
C VAL A 172 44.25 -54.23 27.03
N THR A 173 43.27 -54.98 26.49
CA THR A 173 42.95 -56.32 27.01
C THR A 173 44.06 -57.33 26.75
N PHE A 174 44.74 -57.26 25.61
CA PHE A 174 45.87 -58.13 25.28
C PHE A 174 47.12 -57.83 26.12
N GLU A 175 47.44 -56.55 26.35
CA GLU A 175 48.55 -56.13 27.23
C GLU A 175 48.31 -56.58 28.67
N SER A 176 47.09 -56.41 29.20
CA SER A 176 46.75 -56.86 30.56
C SER A 176 46.85 -58.39 30.73
N ALA A 177 46.46 -59.18 29.72
CA ALA A 177 46.61 -60.63 29.74
C ALA A 177 48.08 -61.09 29.65
N LEU A 178 48.95 -60.33 28.97
CA LEU A 178 50.39 -60.59 28.90
C LEU A 178 51.11 -60.29 30.22
N GLU A 179 50.68 -59.27 30.97
CA GLU A 179 51.19 -59.00 32.32
C GLU A 179 50.82 -60.10 33.31
N GLU A 180 49.59 -60.65 33.24
CA GLU A 180 49.19 -61.80 34.07
C GLU A 180 50.04 -63.06 33.77
N LEU A 181 50.33 -63.34 32.50
CA LEU A 181 51.17 -64.48 32.09
C LEU A 181 52.64 -64.35 32.49
N ASN A 182 53.20 -63.14 32.51
CA ASN A 182 54.58 -62.90 32.93
C ASN A 182 54.76 -62.92 34.46
N GLY A 183 53.69 -62.69 35.23
CA GLY A 183 53.69 -62.86 36.68
C GLY A 183 53.88 -64.32 37.14
N ASP A 184 53.45 -65.29 36.32
CA ASP A 184 53.44 -66.71 36.67
C ASP A 184 54.73 -67.48 36.28
N LEU A 185 55.63 -66.89 35.50
CA LEU A 185 56.82 -67.58 34.94
C LEU A 185 58.13 -67.40 35.74
N ASN A 186 58.14 -66.65 36.84
CA ASN A 186 59.36 -66.39 37.61
C ASN A 186 59.55 -67.36 38.79
N ILE A 187 59.69 -68.66 38.52
CA ILE A 187 60.16 -69.65 39.51
C ILE A 187 61.28 -70.54 38.92
N SER A 188 62.53 -70.19 39.28
CA SER A 188 63.73 -71.04 39.45
C SER A 188 64.38 -71.76 38.26
N GLY A 189 65.72 -71.68 38.14
CA GLY A 189 66.52 -72.73 37.49
C GLY A 189 67.88 -72.34 36.89
N SER A 190 68.90 -72.24 37.75
CA SER A 190 70.36 -72.45 37.56
C SER A 190 70.99 -72.82 36.19
N GLU A 191 72.01 -72.02 35.81
CA GLU A 191 73.32 -72.26 35.12
C GLU A 191 73.80 -73.71 34.84
N PRO A 192 74.71 -74.01 33.86
CA PRO A 192 76.05 -73.38 33.78
C PRO A 192 76.83 -73.28 32.43
N ASN A 193 77.89 -72.46 32.51
CA ASN A 193 79.10 -72.24 31.70
C ASN A 193 79.58 -73.28 30.66
N LYS A 194 79.99 -72.77 29.50
CA LYS A 194 81.39 -72.77 29.01
C LYS A 194 81.66 -71.65 28.02
#